data_AF-A0A9P7V6W9-F1
#
_entry.id   AF-A0A9P7V6W9-F1
#
_cell.length_a   1.000
_cell.length_b   1.000
_cell.length_c   1.000
_cell.angle_alpha   90.00
_cell.angle_beta   90.00
_cell.angle_gamma   90.00
#
_symmetry.space_group_name_H-M   'P 1'
#
loop_
_entity.id
_entity.type
_entity.pdbx_description
1 polymer ?
#
loop_
_entity_poly.entity_id
_entity_poly.type
_entity_poly.pdbx_seq_one_letter_code
_entity_poly.pdbx_strand_id
1 'polypeptide(L)'
;MNYDVLIITNGTAVQVEDRLKDINNQTGNDIPDNASLTYLDSFPALIDYLSMHFGTQRQFDGKVVFMFFEGIEFIQQFLNDVIDYYNTCTMGPPLTPESYFYNTYTCGRQPSYSEGRDPPSPTYISPYSKKSSSHRQLWLDSTTCFTMLSNCYYYFDKSISKDFDNSECPFNTVCIFANDILKKMNFMVGRIRCLFIDDENLTGGKIYPLQHLMINFPRIEKLELKSYQEFMFKDMVC
;
A
#
# COMPACT_ATOMS: atom_id res chain seq x y z
N MET A 1 -10.84 24.21 -8.16
CA MET A 1 -9.58 23.46 -8.20
C MET A 1 -9.93 22.03 -8.54
N ASN A 2 -9.33 21.45 -9.58
CA ASN A 2 -9.54 20.04 -9.88
C ASN A 2 -8.75 19.25 -8.83
N TYR A 3 -9.44 18.46 -8.02
CA TYR A 3 -8.82 17.56 -7.06
C TYR A 3 -8.65 16.19 -7.72
N ASP A 4 -7.44 15.65 -7.64
CA ASP A 4 -7.17 14.28 -8.07
C ASP A 4 -7.52 13.32 -6.92
N VAL A 5 -8.34 12.33 -7.24
CA VAL A 5 -8.75 11.28 -6.31
C VAL A 5 -8.28 9.96 -6.91
N LEU A 6 -7.39 9.28 -6.19
CA LEU A 6 -6.91 7.95 -6.55
C LEU A 6 -7.76 6.92 -5.83
N ILE A 7 -8.29 5.96 -6.57
CA ILE A 7 -9.11 4.86 -6.03
C ILE A 7 -8.35 3.58 -6.27
N ILE A 8 -7.96 2.91 -5.19
CA ILE A 8 -7.28 1.61 -5.24
C ILE A 8 -8.29 0.55 -4.83
N THR A 9 -8.67 -0.32 -5.75
CA THR A 9 -9.79 -1.22 -5.52
C THR A 9 -9.81 -2.43 -6.45
N ASN A 10 -10.38 -3.54 -5.96
CA ASN A 10 -10.81 -4.68 -6.78
C ASN A 10 -12.32 -4.64 -7.12
N GLY A 11 -13.04 -3.61 -6.70
CA GLY A 11 -14.45 -3.43 -6.99
C GLY A 11 -14.72 -2.94 -8.41
N THR A 12 -15.92 -3.20 -8.91
CA THR A 12 -16.39 -2.62 -10.17
C THR A 12 -16.63 -1.12 -10.01
N ALA A 13 -16.56 -0.37 -11.12
CA ALA A 13 -16.83 1.07 -11.11
C ALA A 13 -18.18 1.41 -10.49
N VAL A 14 -19.21 0.60 -10.76
CA VAL A 14 -20.56 0.78 -10.19
C VAL A 14 -20.55 0.63 -8.66
N GLN A 15 -19.90 -0.42 -8.13
CA GLN A 15 -19.77 -0.61 -6.68
C GLN A 15 -19.03 0.55 -6.02
N VAL A 16 -17.95 1.01 -6.65
CA VAL A 16 -17.16 2.13 -6.16
C VAL A 16 -17.97 3.42 -6.14
N GLU A 17 -18.64 3.77 -7.24
CA GLU A 17 -19.44 4.99 -7.34
C GLU A 17 -20.58 5.02 -6.33
N ASP A 18 -21.29 3.91 -6.15
CA ASP A 18 -22.37 3.82 -5.17
C ASP A 18 -21.83 3.98 -3.74
N ARG A 19 -20.67 3.40 -3.43
CA ARG A 19 -20.03 3.55 -2.12
C ARG A 19 -19.41 4.92 -1.90
N LEU A 20 -18.90 5.58 -2.94
CA LEU A 20 -18.41 6.94 -2.84
C LEU A 20 -19.55 7.91 -2.52
N LYS A 21 -20.76 7.72 -3.06
CA LYS A 21 -21.95 8.49 -2.66
C LYS A 21 -22.25 8.33 -1.17
N ASP A 22 -22.23 7.08 -0.67
CA ASP A 22 -22.44 6.78 0.75
C ASP A 22 -21.39 7.50 1.64
N ILE A 23 -20.12 7.39 1.27
CA ILE A 23 -18.98 8.04 1.95
C ILE A 23 -19.12 9.56 1.92
N ASN A 24 -19.53 10.16 0.79
CA ASN A 24 -19.72 11.59 0.66
C ASN A 24 -20.84 12.10 1.55
N ASN A 25 -21.97 11.40 1.59
CA ASN A 25 -23.07 11.74 2.49
C ASN A 25 -22.64 11.73 3.96
N GLN A 26 -21.77 10.79 4.35
CA GLN A 26 -21.26 10.62 5.72
C GLN A 26 -20.15 11.62 6.09
N THR A 27 -19.33 12.04 5.12
CA THR A 27 -18.20 12.95 5.33
C THR A 27 -18.53 14.42 5.07
N GLY A 28 -19.76 14.72 4.67
CA GLY A 28 -20.18 16.09 4.34
C GLY A 28 -19.60 16.57 3.01
N ASN A 29 -19.62 15.70 2.00
CA ASN A 29 -19.05 15.91 0.66
C ASN A 29 -17.57 16.26 0.70
N ASP A 30 -16.80 15.55 1.54
CA ASP A 30 -15.37 15.78 1.59
C ASP A 30 -14.78 15.43 0.21
N ILE A 31 -15.11 14.30 -0.40
CA ILE A 31 -14.64 13.96 -1.77
C ILE A 31 -15.51 14.74 -2.78
N PRO A 32 -14.96 15.70 -3.56
CA PRO A 32 -15.78 16.52 -4.44
C PRO A 32 -16.41 15.71 -5.56
N ASP A 33 -17.70 15.94 -5.85
CA ASP A 33 -18.43 15.25 -6.93
C ASP A 33 -17.85 15.53 -8.33
N ASN A 34 -17.11 16.63 -8.49
CA ASN A 34 -16.45 17.03 -9.73
C ASN A 34 -14.95 16.71 -9.74
N ALA A 35 -14.49 15.82 -8.86
CA ALA A 35 -13.09 15.39 -8.83
C ALA A 35 -12.75 14.47 -10.00
N SER A 36 -11.48 14.49 -10.42
CA SER A 36 -10.96 13.54 -11.40
C SER A 36 -10.65 12.22 -10.67
N LEU A 37 -11.39 11.16 -11.01
CA LEU A 37 -11.20 9.84 -10.42
C LEU A 37 -10.24 9.01 -11.27
N THR A 38 -9.14 8.55 -10.67
CA THR A 38 -8.22 7.60 -11.28
C THR A 38 -8.36 6.25 -10.57
N TYR A 39 -8.77 5.23 -11.32
CA TYR A 39 -8.93 3.87 -10.81
C TYR A 39 -7.65 3.07 -11.00
N LEU A 40 -7.23 2.42 -9.93
CA LEU A 40 -6.04 1.59 -9.85
C LEU A 40 -6.45 0.25 -9.24
N ASP A 41 -6.05 -0.83 -9.88
CA ASP A 41 -6.47 -2.19 -9.51
C ASP A 41 -5.49 -2.89 -8.56
N SER A 42 -4.39 -2.22 -8.18
CA SER A 42 -3.31 -2.83 -7.43
C SER A 42 -2.43 -1.77 -6.75
N PHE A 43 -1.68 -2.20 -5.73
CA PHE A 43 -0.72 -1.32 -5.06
C PHE A 43 0.47 -0.93 -5.96
N PRO A 44 1.06 -1.82 -6.78
CA PRO A 44 2.09 -1.43 -7.74
C PRO A 44 1.63 -0.34 -8.72
N ALA A 45 0.38 -0.40 -9.21
CA ALA A 45 -0.18 0.64 -10.06
C ALA A 45 -0.25 2.02 -9.37
N LEU A 46 -0.50 2.05 -8.05
CA LEU A 46 -0.39 3.28 -7.25
C LEU A 46 1.03 3.83 -7.24
N ILE A 47 2.03 2.99 -7.01
CA ILE A 47 3.42 3.44 -6.97
C ILE A 47 3.88 3.92 -8.36
N ASP A 48 3.50 3.23 -9.43
CA ASP A 48 3.79 3.65 -10.81
C ASP A 48 3.14 4.99 -11.13
N TYR A 49 1.87 5.17 -10.75
CA TYR A 49 1.16 6.44 -10.93
C TYR A 49 1.84 7.59 -10.18
N LEU A 50 2.18 7.38 -8.90
CA LEU A 50 2.86 8.39 -8.08
C LEU A 50 4.23 8.73 -8.66
N SER A 51 4.98 7.72 -9.11
CA SER A 51 6.30 7.91 -9.72
C SER A 51 6.23 8.67 -11.03
N MET A 52 5.23 8.38 -11.87
CA MET A 52 5.08 9.00 -13.19
C MET A 52 4.59 10.45 -13.11
N HIS A 53 3.67 10.76 -12.20
CA HIS A 53 3.01 12.07 -12.13
C HIS A 53 3.65 13.04 -11.13
N PHE A 54 4.23 12.52 -10.04
CA PHE A 54 4.75 13.35 -8.95
C PHE A 54 6.28 13.32 -8.85
N GLY A 55 6.94 12.36 -9.51
CA GLY A 55 8.39 12.34 -9.70
C GLY A 55 9.15 12.41 -8.37
N THR A 56 9.85 13.53 -8.14
CA THR A 56 10.62 13.76 -6.90
C THR A 56 9.79 14.31 -5.74
N GLN A 57 8.53 14.68 -5.98
CA GLN A 57 7.64 15.12 -4.90
C GLN A 57 7.34 13.94 -3.98
N ARG A 58 7.72 14.08 -2.72
CA ARG A 58 7.58 13.04 -1.70
C ARG A 58 6.25 13.09 -0.97
N GLN A 59 5.26 13.79 -1.53
CA GLN A 59 3.98 14.00 -0.89
C GLN A 59 2.89 14.14 -1.95
N PHE A 60 1.84 13.35 -1.79
CA PHE A 60 0.62 13.44 -2.56
C PHE A 60 -0.48 14.04 -1.67
N ASP A 61 -0.86 15.28 -1.98
CA ASP A 61 -1.87 16.03 -1.23
C ASP A 61 -3.30 15.82 -1.74
N GLY A 62 -3.47 15.06 -2.83
CA GLY A 62 -4.78 14.61 -3.27
C GLY A 62 -5.41 13.61 -2.30
N LYS A 63 -6.54 13.03 -2.72
CA LYS A 63 -7.26 12.04 -1.92
C LYS A 63 -6.97 10.64 -2.43
N VAL A 64 -6.80 9.71 -1.50
CA VAL A 64 -6.56 8.31 -1.82
C VAL A 64 -7.62 7.47 -1.12
N VAL A 65 -8.39 6.71 -1.88
CA VAL A 65 -9.47 5.87 -1.37
C VAL A 65 -9.07 4.42 -1.63
N PHE A 66 -8.78 3.67 -0.57
CA PHE A 66 -8.56 2.24 -0.63
C PHE A 66 -9.89 1.54 -0.37
N MET A 67 -10.42 0.83 -1.36
CA MET A 67 -11.71 0.15 -1.25
C MET A 67 -11.53 -1.34 -1.49
N PHE A 68 -11.72 -2.11 -0.43
CA PHE A 68 -11.57 -3.56 -0.44
C PHE A 68 -12.96 -4.19 -0.54
N PHE A 69 -13.20 -4.85 -1.66
CA PHE A 69 -14.40 -5.63 -1.92
C PHE A 69 -14.04 -7.12 -1.99
N GLU A 70 -15.06 -7.97 -1.90
CA GLU A 70 -15.07 -9.37 -2.33
C GLU A 70 -13.75 -10.15 -2.23
N GLY A 71 -13.64 -10.96 -1.19
CA GLY A 71 -12.59 -11.96 -1.06
C GLY A 71 -11.33 -11.45 -0.35
N ILE A 72 -10.58 -12.41 0.19
CA ILE A 72 -9.33 -12.16 0.91
C ILE A 72 -8.13 -12.02 -0.03
N GLU A 73 -8.24 -12.54 -1.25
CA GLU A 73 -7.14 -12.64 -2.22
C GLU A 73 -6.57 -11.26 -2.53
N PHE A 74 -7.45 -10.28 -2.76
CA PHE A 74 -7.01 -8.92 -3.04
C PHE A 74 -6.29 -8.28 -1.85
N ILE A 75 -6.79 -8.48 -0.63
CA ILE A 75 -6.12 -7.97 0.59
C ILE A 75 -4.75 -8.62 0.77
N GLN A 76 -4.64 -9.94 0.58
CA GLN A 76 -3.36 -10.65 0.68
C GLN A 76 -2.37 -10.17 -0.37
N GLN A 77 -2.80 -10.03 -1.62
CA GLN A 77 -1.96 -9.50 -2.69
C GLN A 77 -1.50 -8.08 -2.37
N PHE A 78 -2.43 -7.21 -1.96
CA PHE A 78 -2.13 -5.84 -1.55
C PHE A 78 -1.11 -5.80 -0.41
N LEU A 79 -1.29 -6.60 0.64
CA LEU A 79 -0.37 -6.68 1.77
C LEU A 79 1.03 -7.15 1.35
N ASN A 80 1.11 -8.15 0.48
CA ASN A 80 2.39 -8.63 -0.06
C ASN A 80 3.11 -7.54 -0.84
N ASP A 81 2.40 -6.84 -1.72
CA ASP A 81 2.97 -5.75 -2.52
C ASP A 81 3.47 -4.59 -1.65
N VAL A 82 2.72 -4.24 -0.59
CA VAL A 82 3.13 -3.22 0.39
C VAL A 82 4.38 -3.63 1.14
N ILE A 83 4.49 -4.90 1.55
CA ILE A 83 5.67 -5.43 2.25
C ILE A 83 6.89 -5.45 1.31
N ASP A 84 6.72 -5.93 0.09
CA ASP A 84 7.80 -5.99 -0.91
C ASP A 84 8.32 -4.60 -1.26
N TYR A 85 7.42 -3.63 -1.42
CA TYR A 85 7.79 -2.23 -1.63
C TYR A 85 8.52 -1.64 -0.41
N TYR A 86 8.00 -1.86 0.80
CA TYR A 86 8.66 -1.42 2.03
C TYR A 86 10.09 -1.98 2.14
N ASN A 87 10.27 -3.28 1.86
CA ASN A 87 11.58 -3.92 1.89
C ASN A 87 12.51 -3.33 0.83
N THR A 88 12.02 -3.13 -0.39
CA THR A 88 12.78 -2.51 -1.48
C THR A 88 13.28 -1.12 -1.09
N CYS A 89 12.44 -0.35 -0.39
CA CYS A 89 12.75 1.00 0.04
C CYS A 89 13.67 1.10 1.26
N THR A 90 13.67 0.11 2.14
CA THR A 90 14.45 0.13 3.38
C THR A 90 15.77 -0.62 3.27
N MET A 91 15.78 -1.76 2.57
CA MET A 91 16.96 -2.61 2.40
C MET A 91 17.74 -2.29 1.12
N GLY A 92 17.19 -1.43 0.26
CA GLY A 92 17.69 -1.24 -1.09
C GLY A 92 17.38 -2.42 -2.00
N PRO A 93 17.73 -2.35 -3.29
CA PRO A 93 17.56 -3.48 -4.19
C PRO A 93 18.36 -4.68 -3.66
N PRO A 94 17.80 -5.91 -3.71
CA PRO A 94 18.54 -7.10 -3.30
C PRO A 94 19.85 -7.16 -4.09
N LEU A 95 20.97 -7.31 -3.37
CA LEU A 95 22.29 -7.44 -3.95
C LEU A 95 22.27 -8.64 -4.91
N THR A 96 22.18 -8.36 -6.21
CA THR A 96 22.35 -9.39 -7.22
C THR A 96 23.76 -9.96 -7.09
N PRO A 97 23.99 -11.27 -7.33
CA PRO A 97 25.33 -11.85 -7.29
C PRO A 97 26.36 -11.09 -8.14
N GLU A 98 25.93 -10.43 -9.23
CA GLU A 98 26.75 -9.59 -10.10
C GLU A 98 27.31 -8.33 -9.42
N SER A 99 26.63 -7.79 -8.40
CA SER A 99 27.09 -6.62 -7.64
C SER A 99 28.32 -6.89 -6.76
N TYR A 100 28.60 -8.15 -6.43
CA TYR A 100 29.82 -8.55 -5.70
C TYR A 100 31.08 -8.52 -6.59
N PHE A 101 30.93 -8.62 -7.91
CA PHE A 101 32.06 -8.63 -8.84
C PHE A 101 32.61 -7.23 -9.14
N TYR A 102 31.81 -6.16 -8.98
CA TYR A 102 32.29 -4.81 -9.26
C TYR A 102 32.98 -4.13 -8.06
N ASN A 103 32.72 -4.58 -6.83
CA ASN A 103 33.33 -3.99 -5.63
C ASN A 103 34.66 -4.62 -5.22
N THR A 104 35.14 -5.65 -5.92
CA THR A 104 36.45 -6.27 -5.67
C THR A 104 37.58 -5.71 -6.55
N TYR A 105 37.29 -4.83 -7.53
CA TYR A 105 38.32 -4.28 -8.43
C TYR A 105 38.73 -2.81 -8.18
N THR A 106 38.14 -2.12 -7.20
CA THR A 106 38.51 -0.71 -6.90
C THR A 106 39.31 -0.52 -5.61
N CYS A 107 39.51 -1.55 -4.79
CA CYS A 107 40.40 -1.50 -3.63
C CYS A 107 41.70 -2.27 -3.91
N GLY A 108 42.57 -1.66 -4.72
CA GLY A 108 43.80 -2.31 -5.14
C GLY A 108 44.78 -1.36 -5.84
N ARG A 109 45.04 -0.19 -5.24
CA ARG A 109 46.21 0.61 -5.59
C ARG A 109 47.44 -0.13 -5.04
N GLN A 110 47.91 -1.16 -5.75
CA GLN A 110 49.22 -1.76 -5.48
C GLN A 110 50.32 -0.80 -5.98
N PRO A 111 51.41 -0.64 -5.23
CA PRO A 111 52.60 0.07 -5.72
C PRO A 111 53.23 -0.71 -6.88
N SER A 112 53.65 0.02 -7.90
CA SER A 112 54.41 -0.49 -9.03
C SER A 112 55.71 -1.17 -8.58
N TYR A 113 55.81 -2.47 -8.80
CA TYR A 113 57.08 -3.17 -8.97
C TYR A 113 57.09 -3.85 -10.32
N SER A 114 58.07 -3.46 -11.12
CA SER A 114 58.44 -4.06 -12.40
C SER A 114 59.11 -5.41 -12.19
N GLU A 115 58.70 -6.43 -12.97
CA GLU A 115 59.56 -7.27 -13.83
C GLU A 115 58.92 -8.66 -14.10
N GLY A 116 58.79 -9.00 -15.39
CA GLY A 116 59.16 -10.35 -15.87
C GLY A 116 58.10 -11.44 -16.04
N ARG A 117 57.72 -11.65 -17.31
CA ARG A 117 57.32 -12.91 -17.99
C ARG A 117 55.88 -13.43 -17.84
N ASP A 118 55.26 -13.63 -19.01
CA ASP A 118 53.97 -14.31 -19.24
C ASP A 118 53.96 -15.78 -18.80
N PRO A 119 52.77 -16.35 -18.53
CA PRO A 119 52.17 -17.20 -19.57
C PRO A 119 50.64 -17.02 -19.75
N PRO A 120 50.07 -17.43 -20.90
CA PRO A 120 48.65 -17.24 -21.20
C PRO A 120 47.80 -18.45 -20.79
N SER A 121 46.52 -18.21 -20.48
CA SER A 121 45.31 -19.06 -20.72
C SER A 121 44.19 -18.74 -19.70
N PRO A 122 42.92 -19.14 -19.90
CA PRO A 122 42.13 -19.34 -21.11
C PRO A 122 40.82 -18.51 -21.11
N THR A 123 40.31 -18.18 -22.29
CA THR A 123 39.00 -17.53 -22.48
C THR A 123 37.87 -18.52 -22.17
N TYR A 124 37.12 -18.27 -21.09
CA TYR A 124 35.85 -18.97 -20.82
C TYR A 124 34.69 -18.08 -21.26
N ILE A 125 34.09 -18.42 -22.41
CA ILE A 125 32.84 -17.80 -22.87
C ILE A 125 31.70 -18.55 -22.17
N SER A 126 31.03 -17.90 -21.22
CA SER A 126 29.80 -18.42 -20.61
C SER A 126 28.62 -18.31 -21.60
N PRO A 127 27.92 -19.40 -21.94
CA PRO A 127 26.82 -19.38 -22.89
C PRO A 127 25.48 -19.29 -22.15
N TYR A 128 25.18 -18.16 -21.52
CA TYR A 128 23.81 -17.87 -21.06
C TYR A 128 23.46 -16.41 -21.33
N SER A 129 23.18 -16.13 -22.61
CA SER A 129 22.41 -14.96 -23.00
C SER A 129 20.93 -15.34 -23.12
N LYS A 130 20.08 -14.46 -22.58
CA LYS A 130 18.68 -14.22 -22.93
C LYS A 130 17.63 -15.18 -22.35
N LYS A 131 17.11 -14.79 -21.19
CA LYS A 131 15.66 -14.77 -20.97
C LYS A 131 15.22 -13.41 -20.41
N SER A 132 14.70 -12.59 -21.33
CA SER A 132 13.56 -11.67 -21.14
C SER A 132 13.25 -11.28 -19.69
N SER A 133 13.79 -10.15 -19.24
CA SER A 133 13.44 -9.53 -17.95
C SER A 133 13.23 -8.02 -18.14
N SER A 134 12.49 -7.63 -19.18
CA SER A 134 12.32 -6.22 -19.56
C SER A 134 11.24 -5.45 -18.76
N HIS A 135 10.78 -5.95 -17.62
CA HIS A 135 9.74 -5.27 -16.82
C HIS A 135 10.09 -4.98 -15.35
N ARG A 136 11.33 -5.23 -14.90
CA ARG A 136 11.71 -5.10 -13.48
C ARG A 136 12.81 -4.10 -13.15
N GLN A 137 13.13 -3.17 -14.06
CA GLN A 137 14.38 -2.41 -13.98
C GLN A 137 14.18 -0.89 -14.08
N LEU A 138 13.44 -0.28 -13.16
CA LEU A 138 13.39 1.20 -13.04
C LEU A 138 13.39 1.75 -11.58
N TRP A 139 13.76 0.95 -10.58
CA TRP A 139 13.71 1.37 -9.16
C TRP A 139 15.08 1.69 -8.53
N LEU A 140 15.97 2.43 -9.23
CA LEU A 140 17.40 2.42 -8.88
C LEU A 140 18.08 3.76 -8.57
N ASP A 141 17.36 4.84 -8.26
CA ASP A 141 18.01 6.04 -7.70
C ASP A 141 17.50 6.42 -6.30
N SER A 142 18.46 6.51 -5.39
CA SER A 142 18.29 6.38 -3.94
C SER A 142 18.24 7.75 -3.25
N THR A 143 17.09 8.14 -2.69
CA THR A 143 16.97 8.96 -1.47
C THR A 143 15.52 8.91 -0.99
N THR A 144 15.21 8.05 0.00
CA THR A 144 13.87 7.81 0.61
C THR A 144 12.71 7.77 -0.39
N CYS A 145 12.38 6.57 -0.86
CA CYS A 145 11.39 6.31 -1.92
C CYS A 145 9.94 6.74 -1.62
N PHE A 146 9.61 7.08 -0.37
CA PHE A 146 8.23 7.10 0.09
C PHE A 146 7.55 8.40 -0.35
N THR A 147 6.51 8.28 -1.17
CA THR A 147 5.55 9.36 -1.36
C THR A 147 4.54 9.30 -0.21
N MET A 148 4.52 10.30 0.65
CA MET A 148 3.58 10.39 1.76
C MET A 148 2.17 10.70 1.25
N LEU A 149 1.17 9.94 1.69
CA LEU A 149 -0.23 10.11 1.33
C LEU A 149 -0.96 10.86 2.45
N SER A 150 -1.50 12.05 2.15
CA SER A 150 -2.05 12.95 3.17
C SER A 150 -3.54 12.74 3.47
N ASN A 151 -4.36 12.33 2.50
CA ASN A 151 -5.81 12.25 2.67
C ASN A 151 -6.32 10.85 2.32
N CYS A 152 -6.00 9.88 3.16
CA CYS A 152 -6.38 8.48 2.94
C CYS A 152 -7.75 8.17 3.54
N TYR A 153 -8.55 7.43 2.78
CA TYR A 153 -9.83 6.83 3.17
C TYR A 153 -9.71 5.34 2.97
N TYR A 154 -10.18 4.57 3.94
CA TYR A 154 -10.20 3.11 3.86
C TYR A 154 -11.64 2.65 3.94
N TYR A 155 -12.07 1.85 2.98
CA TYR A 155 -13.39 1.23 2.95
C TYR A 155 -13.24 -0.28 2.91
N PHE A 156 -13.82 -0.95 3.89
CA PHE A 156 -13.85 -2.40 4.00
C PHE A 156 -15.27 -2.89 3.83
N ASP A 157 -15.55 -3.57 2.71
CA ASP A 157 -16.86 -4.14 2.45
C ASP A 157 -17.10 -5.41 3.27
N LYS A 158 -18.33 -5.65 3.71
CA LYS A 158 -18.74 -6.89 4.37
C LYS A 158 -18.40 -8.14 3.53
N SER A 159 -18.33 -7.99 2.21
CA SER A 159 -18.06 -9.10 1.30
C SER A 159 -16.66 -9.70 1.43
N ILE A 160 -15.74 -9.01 2.10
CA ILE A 160 -14.42 -9.55 2.45
C ILE A 160 -14.53 -10.81 3.31
N SER A 161 -15.56 -10.90 4.15
CA SER A 161 -15.74 -12.04 5.05
C SER A 161 -16.55 -13.19 4.46
N LYS A 162 -17.00 -13.13 3.19
CA LYS A 162 -17.81 -14.18 2.56
C LYS A 162 -17.15 -15.56 2.62
N ASP A 163 -15.83 -15.60 2.44
CA ASP A 163 -15.09 -16.88 2.48
C ASP A 163 -14.99 -17.47 3.90
N PHE A 164 -15.38 -16.69 4.91
CA PHE A 164 -15.39 -17.05 6.32
C PHE A 164 -16.81 -17.20 6.86
N ASP A 165 -17.80 -17.56 6.02
CA ASP A 165 -19.22 -17.71 6.37
C ASP A 165 -19.50 -18.65 7.57
N ASN A 166 -18.53 -19.48 7.98
CA ASN A 166 -18.61 -20.31 9.19
C ASN A 166 -18.00 -19.66 10.46
N SER A 167 -17.47 -18.45 10.36
CA SER A 167 -16.90 -17.73 11.51
C SER A 167 -18.00 -17.05 12.30
N GLU A 168 -18.02 -17.26 13.61
CA GLU A 168 -18.98 -16.63 14.52
C GLU A 168 -18.81 -15.09 14.61
N CYS A 169 -17.79 -14.51 13.94
CA CYS A 169 -17.49 -13.09 14.03
C CYS A 169 -16.86 -12.48 12.75
N PRO A 170 -17.63 -12.34 11.65
CA PRO A 170 -17.14 -11.74 10.41
C PRO A 170 -16.59 -10.31 10.60
N PHE A 171 -17.17 -9.55 11.52
CA PHE A 171 -16.70 -8.20 11.87
C PHE A 171 -15.27 -8.18 12.42
N ASN A 172 -14.93 -9.11 13.32
CA ASN A 172 -13.58 -9.19 13.87
C ASN A 172 -12.55 -9.49 12.79
N THR A 173 -12.91 -10.35 11.84
CA THR A 173 -12.06 -10.66 10.67
C THR A 173 -11.79 -9.41 9.84
N VAL A 174 -12.83 -8.61 9.54
CA VAL A 174 -12.64 -7.33 8.84
C VAL A 174 -11.78 -6.35 9.64
N CYS A 175 -11.97 -6.26 10.96
CA CYS A 175 -11.13 -5.42 11.82
C CYS A 175 -9.66 -5.88 11.87
N ILE A 176 -9.40 -7.19 11.80
CA ILE A 176 -8.04 -7.73 11.71
C ILE A 176 -7.40 -7.29 10.39
N PHE A 177 -8.10 -7.41 9.26
CA PHE A 177 -7.58 -6.93 7.97
C PHE A 177 -7.36 -5.42 7.95
N ALA A 178 -8.28 -4.65 8.51
CA ALA A 178 -8.11 -3.21 8.65
C ALA A 178 -6.85 -2.88 9.47
N ASN A 179 -6.66 -3.54 10.61
CA ASN A 179 -5.47 -3.37 11.45
C ASN A 179 -4.18 -3.72 10.69
N ASP A 180 -4.15 -4.85 9.97
CA ASP A 180 -2.96 -5.29 9.24
C ASP A 180 -2.63 -4.33 8.09
N ILE A 181 -3.62 -3.92 7.29
CA ILE A 181 -3.42 -2.95 6.20
C ILE A 181 -2.91 -1.62 6.76
N LEU A 182 -3.55 -1.07 7.80
CA LEU A 182 -3.14 0.20 8.39
C LEU A 182 -1.72 0.12 8.97
N LYS A 183 -1.38 -0.97 9.65
CA LYS A 183 -0.04 -1.21 10.19
C LYS A 183 1.01 -1.29 9.08
N LYS A 184 0.72 -1.99 7.99
CA LYS A 184 1.65 -2.14 6.86
C LYS A 184 1.77 -0.87 6.04
N MET A 185 0.72 -0.08 5.91
CA MET A 185 0.73 1.20 5.19
C MET A 185 1.29 2.37 6.01
N ASN A 186 1.56 2.19 7.31
CA ASN A 186 1.94 3.27 8.23
C ASN A 186 3.20 4.06 7.82
N PHE A 187 4.09 3.48 7.02
CA PHE A 187 5.29 4.16 6.51
C PHE A 187 4.98 5.17 5.38
N MET A 188 3.84 5.04 4.73
CA MET A 188 3.44 5.87 3.57
C MET A 188 2.26 6.79 3.88
N VAL A 189 1.48 6.49 4.91
CA VAL A 189 0.23 7.19 5.18
C VAL A 189 0.41 8.23 6.28
N GLY A 190 0.30 9.49 5.91
CA GLY A 190 0.43 10.63 6.81
C GLY A 190 -0.82 10.86 7.65
N ARG A 191 -1.98 10.97 7.01
CA ARG A 191 -3.26 11.22 7.69
C ARG A 191 -4.37 10.36 7.09
N ILE A 192 -5.18 9.79 7.99
CA ILE A 192 -6.31 8.91 7.65
C ILE A 192 -7.59 9.66 7.98
N ARG A 193 -8.25 10.17 6.95
CA ARG A 193 -9.47 10.99 7.08
C ARG A 193 -10.63 10.17 7.61
N CYS A 194 -10.80 8.95 7.09
CA CYS A 194 -11.85 8.07 7.55
C CYS A 194 -11.52 6.60 7.33
N LEU A 195 -11.95 5.77 8.28
CA LEU A 195 -12.02 4.32 8.17
C LEU A 195 -13.49 3.89 8.18
N PHE A 196 -13.97 3.35 7.07
CA PHE A 196 -15.31 2.79 6.91
C PHE A 196 -15.25 1.27 6.99
N ILE A 197 -16.08 0.70 7.86
CA ILE A 197 -16.29 -0.75 7.94
C ILE A 197 -17.77 -1.00 7.66
N ASP A 198 -18.06 -1.64 6.52
CA ASP A 198 -19.41 -2.08 6.20
C ASP A 198 -19.72 -3.33 7.03
N ASP A 199 -20.73 -3.20 7.88
CA ASP A 199 -21.22 -4.29 8.68
C ASP A 199 -22.74 -4.22 8.76
N GLU A 200 -23.41 -5.14 8.08
CA GLU A 200 -24.87 -5.24 8.06
C GLU A 200 -25.43 -5.94 9.31
N ASN A 201 -24.64 -6.79 9.95
CA ASN A 201 -25.08 -7.57 11.09
C ASN A 201 -24.59 -6.87 12.36
N LEU A 202 -25.46 -6.09 12.97
CA LEU A 202 -25.24 -5.42 14.27
C LEU A 202 -24.99 -6.37 15.46
N THR A 203 -24.68 -7.65 15.22
CA THR A 203 -24.56 -8.70 16.22
C THR A 203 -23.11 -8.89 16.66
N GLY A 204 -22.84 -8.75 17.96
CA GLY A 204 -21.53 -9.03 18.57
C GLY A 204 -20.89 -7.82 19.27
N GLY A 205 -19.87 -8.09 20.10
CA GLY A 205 -19.12 -7.05 20.81
C GLY A 205 -18.14 -6.31 19.89
N LYS A 206 -18.60 -5.25 19.21
CA LYS A 206 -17.79 -4.45 18.27
C LYS A 206 -16.88 -3.43 18.94
N ILE A 207 -17.24 -3.05 20.17
CA ILE A 207 -16.58 -1.96 20.90
C ILE A 207 -15.09 -2.24 21.06
N TYR A 208 -14.70 -3.47 21.43
CA TYR A 208 -13.30 -3.80 21.68
C TYR A 208 -12.41 -3.76 20.42
N PRO A 209 -12.77 -4.40 19.28
CA PRO A 209 -12.01 -4.25 18.04
C PRO A 209 -11.88 -2.79 17.58
N LEU A 210 -12.96 -2.02 17.68
CA LEU A 210 -12.97 -0.61 17.27
C LEU A 210 -12.13 0.28 18.19
N GLN A 211 -12.23 0.07 19.51
CA GLN A 211 -11.35 0.69 20.49
C GLN A 211 -9.89 0.42 20.19
N HIS A 212 -9.56 -0.85 19.92
CA HIS A 212 -8.20 -1.26 19.63
C HIS A 212 -7.67 -0.61 18.34
N LEU A 213 -8.49 -0.50 17.29
CA LEU A 213 -8.13 0.25 16.07
C LEU A 213 -7.86 1.72 16.39
N MET A 214 -8.75 2.39 17.11
CA MET A 214 -8.59 3.81 17.40
C MET A 214 -7.37 4.12 18.28
N ILE A 215 -7.07 3.26 19.26
CA ILE A 215 -5.91 3.41 20.14
C ILE A 215 -4.60 3.21 19.36
N ASN A 216 -4.55 2.21 18.48
CA ASN A 216 -3.32 1.88 17.74
C ASN A 216 -3.05 2.80 16.56
N PHE A 217 -4.08 3.46 16.03
CA PHE A 217 -3.98 4.33 14.86
C PHE A 217 -4.50 5.74 15.16
N PRO A 218 -3.78 6.55 15.97
CA PRO A 218 -4.20 7.91 16.32
C PRO A 218 -4.25 8.88 15.13
N ARG A 219 -3.78 8.47 13.95
CA ARG A 219 -3.89 9.21 12.69
C ARG A 219 -5.27 9.08 12.04
N ILE A 220 -6.14 8.20 12.55
CA ILE A 220 -7.54 8.08 12.13
C ILE A 220 -8.35 9.21 12.76
N GLU A 221 -8.96 10.04 11.93
CA GLU A 221 -9.80 11.15 12.39
C GLU A 221 -11.24 10.73 12.64
N LYS A 222 -11.73 9.81 11.81
CA LYS A 222 -13.11 9.32 11.88
C LYS A 222 -13.13 7.82 11.61
N LEU A 223 -13.94 7.11 12.39
CA LEU A 223 -14.28 5.71 12.15
C LEU A 223 -15.79 5.64 12.01
N GLU A 224 -16.25 5.10 10.87
CA GLU A 224 -17.67 4.98 10.56
C GLU A 224 -18.05 3.53 10.30
N LEU A 225 -19.19 3.16 10.86
CA LEU A 225 -19.87 1.91 10.56
C LEU A 225 -21.05 2.23 9.68
N LYS A 226 -21.26 1.45 8.62
CA LYS A 226 -22.39 1.68 7.71
C LYS A 226 -23.74 1.32 8.33
N SER A 227 -23.78 0.37 9.28
CA SER A 227 -25.00 0.11 10.02
C SER A 227 -25.34 1.32 10.89
N TYR A 228 -26.57 1.81 10.69
CA TYR A 228 -27.13 3.09 11.08
C TYR A 228 -27.28 3.34 12.59
N GLN A 229 -26.31 2.95 13.40
CA GLN A 229 -26.15 3.50 14.74
C GLN A 229 -24.90 4.36 14.72
N GLU A 230 -25.15 5.67 14.73
CA GLU A 230 -24.21 6.67 15.17
C GLU A 230 -23.68 6.20 16.54
N PHE A 231 -22.58 5.45 16.54
CA PHE A 231 -21.96 4.95 17.74
C PHE A 231 -21.41 6.20 18.42
N MET A 232 -22.21 6.77 19.33
CA MET A 232 -21.83 7.94 20.11
C MET A 232 -20.64 7.55 20.98
N PHE A 233 -19.43 7.80 20.47
CA PHE A 233 -18.14 7.60 21.15
C PHE A 233 -17.97 8.46 22.42
N LYS A 234 -18.99 9.24 22.81
CA LYS A 234 -18.96 10.14 23.95
C LYS A 234 -18.79 9.43 25.30
N ASP A 235 -19.05 8.13 25.37
CA ASP A 235 -18.94 7.32 26.60
C ASP A 235 -17.68 6.43 26.66
N MET A 236 -16.75 6.58 25.71
CA MET A 236 -15.56 5.73 25.63
C MET A 236 -14.27 6.35 26.19
N VAL A 237 -14.34 7.59 26.68
CA VAL A 237 -13.25 8.20 27.45
C VAL A 237 -13.64 8.10 28.93
N CYS A 238 -13.22 7.01 29.56
CA CYS A 238 -13.09 6.90 31.01
C CYS A 238 -11.62 7.03 31.39
#